data_AF-A0A251NK70-F1
#
_entry.id   AF-A0A251NK70-F1
#
_cell.length_a   1.000
_cell.length_b   1.000
_cell.length_c   1.000
_cell.angle_alpha   90.00
_cell.angle_beta   90.00
_cell.angle_gamma   90.00
#
_symmetry.space_group_name_H-M   'P 1'
#
loop_
_entity.id
_entity.type
_entity.pdbx_description
1 polymer ?
#
loop_
_entity_poly.entity_id
_entity_poly.type
_entity_poly.pdbx_seq_one_letter_code
_entity_poly.pdbx_strand_id
1 'polypeptide(L)' 'MKIISWNIRGLGSRRKRLVLKEQLVWLRPEIVILQETKKQAIDRRLVASVWGSRFRDWVCVPSTGRSGGIVII' A
#
# COMPACT_ATOMS: atom_id res chain seq x y z
N MET A 1 -17.55 8.14 2.26
CA MET A 1 -16.80 7.09 1.54
C MET A 1 -15.80 7.69 0.56
N LYS A 2 -14.54 7.85 0.99
CA LYS A 2 -13.42 8.30 0.14
C LYS A 2 -12.50 7.13 -0.20
N ILE A 3 -12.32 6.87 -1.50
CA ILE A 3 -11.45 5.79 -2.00
C ILE A 3 -10.32 6.42 -2.82
N ILE A 4 -9.09 5.96 -2.61
CA ILE A 4 -7.94 6.35 -3.43
C ILE A 4 -7.40 5.11 -4.14
N SER A 5 -7.17 5.23 -5.44
CA SER A 5 -6.45 4.23 -6.22
C SER A 5 -5.18 4.84 -6.79
N TRP A 6 -4.03 4.22 -6.53
CA TRP A 6 -2.74 4.73 -6.96
C TRP A 6 -1.82 3.61 -7.44
N ASN A 7 -1.38 3.70 -8.70
CA ASN A 7 -0.25 2.95 -9.23
C ASN A 7 1.09 3.50 -8.69
N ILE A 8 1.71 2.78 -7.75
CA ILE A 8 2.90 3.24 -7.04
C ILE A 8 4.22 2.77 -7.66
N ARG A 9 4.17 1.85 -8.64
CA ARG A 9 5.35 1.28 -9.32
C ARG A 9 6.42 0.79 -8.33
N GLY A 10 6.02 -0.02 -7.36
CA GLY A 10 6.87 -0.73 -6.42
C GLY A 10 6.82 -0.17 -5.00
N LEU A 11 6.58 -1.06 -4.03
CA LEU A 11 6.43 -0.75 -2.59
C LEU A 11 7.70 -1.04 -1.76
N GLY A 12 8.83 -1.37 -2.41
CA GLY A 12 10.06 -1.78 -1.72
C GLY A 12 10.81 -0.63 -1.01
N SER A 13 10.77 0.57 -1.57
CA SER A 13 11.52 1.72 -1.05
C SER A 13 10.93 2.25 0.26
N ARG A 14 11.75 2.36 1.31
CA ARG A 14 11.36 2.96 2.60
C ARG A 14 10.94 4.42 2.44
N ARG A 15 11.70 5.20 1.66
CA ARG A 15 11.38 6.62 1.38
C ARG A 15 10.03 6.76 0.67
N LYS A 16 9.76 5.92 -0.33
CA LYS A 16 8.47 5.95 -1.03
C LYS A 16 7.30 5.62 -0.09
N ARG A 17 7.47 4.64 0.80
CA ARG A 17 6.46 4.29 1.81
C ARG A 17 6.18 5.44 2.78
N LEU A 18 7.20 6.19 3.18
CA LEU A 18 7.03 7.39 4.02
C LEU A 18 6.19 8.45 3.31
N VAL A 19 6.51 8.77 2.06
CA VAL A 19 5.74 9.74 1.25
C VAL A 19 4.30 9.27 1.09
N LEU A 20 4.06 7.99 0.78
CA LEU A 20 2.71 7.43 0.71
C LEU A 20 1.96 7.60 2.03
N LYS A 21 2.61 7.31 3.17
CA LYS A 21 2.01 7.49 4.49
C LYS A 21 1.59 8.94 4.75
N GLU A 22 2.46 9.90 4.45
CA GLU A 22 2.17 11.33 4.61
C GLU A 22 0.95 11.75 3.78
N GLN A 23 0.87 11.27 2.53
CA GLN A 23 -0.29 11.51 1.66
C GLN A 23 -1.57 10.89 2.21
N LEU A 24 -1.53 9.67 2.71
CA LEU A 24 -2.71 9.00 3.29
C LEU A 24 -3.19 9.69 4.58
N VAL A 25 -2.27 10.17 5.41
CA VAL A 25 -2.60 10.96 6.62
C VAL A 25 -3.29 12.27 6.24
N TRP A 26 -2.81 12.94 5.18
CA TRP A 26 -3.40 14.20 4.71
C TRP A 26 -4.77 13.99 4.05
N LEU A 27 -4.87 13.01 3.14
CA LEU A 27 -6.08 12.74 2.36
C LEU A 27 -7.19 12.08 3.18
N ARG A 28 -6.83 11.33 4.22
CA ARG A 28 -7.73 10.54 5.08
C ARG A 28 -8.74 9.69 4.28
N PRO A 29 -8.28 8.80 3.37
CA PRO A 29 -9.20 7.89 2.70
C PRO A 29 -9.77 6.86 3.67
N GLU A 30 -10.94 6.31 3.33
CA GLU A 30 -11.51 5.15 4.02
C GLU A 30 -10.92 3.85 3.47
N ILE A 31 -10.62 3.81 2.16
CA ILE A 31 -10.01 2.67 1.45
C ILE A 31 -8.88 3.19 0.54
N VAL A 32 -7.75 2.52 0.52
CA VAL A 32 -6.68 2.74 -0.46
C VAL A 32 -6.39 1.47 -1.25
N ILE A 33 -6.28 1.62 -2.57
CA ILE A 33 -5.89 0.58 -3.52
C ILE A 33 -4.52 0.98 -4.08
N LEU A 34 -3.49 0.20 -3.78
CA LEU A 34 -2.14 0.42 -4.32
C LEU A 34 -1.85 -0.64 -5.37
N GLN A 35 -1.59 -0.19 -6.60
CA GLN A 35 -1.32 -1.03 -7.76
C GLN A 35 0.17 -1.04 -8.11
N GLU A 36 0.61 -2.07 -8.83
CA GLU A 36 2.03 -2.29 -9.16
C GLU A 36 2.89 -2.31 -7.89
N THR A 37 2.45 -3.02 -6.84
CA THR A 37 3.22 -3.09 -5.58
C THR A 37 4.57 -3.79 -5.77
N LYS A 38 4.68 -4.68 -6.78
CA LYS A 38 5.88 -5.50 -7.07
C LYS A 38 6.37 -6.25 -5.82
N LYS A 39 5.42 -6.70 -5.01
CA LYS A 39 5.66 -7.47 -3.79
C LYS A 39 4.95 -8.82 -3.88
N GLN A 40 5.72 -9.89 -3.74
CA GLN A 40 5.23 -11.27 -3.67
C GLN A 40 4.61 -11.59 -2.31
N ALA A 41 5.04 -10.88 -1.26
CA ALA A 41 4.50 -11.00 0.08
C ALA A 41 4.26 -9.59 0.67
N ILE A 42 3.10 -9.42 1.30
CA ILE A 42 2.73 -8.22 2.03
C ILE A 42 2.37 -8.65 3.44
N ASP A 43 3.19 -8.23 4.41
CA ASP A 43 3.00 -8.52 5.81
C ASP A 43 2.44 -7.31 6.56
N ARG A 44 2.07 -7.55 7.83
CA ARG A 44 1.51 -6.52 8.71
C ARG A 44 2.48 -5.35 8.94
N ARG A 45 3.79 -5.61 8.92
CA ARG A 45 4.83 -4.58 9.09
C ARG A 45 4.87 -3.64 7.88
N LEU A 46 4.76 -4.19 6.67
CA LEU A 46 4.71 -3.43 5.43
C LEU A 46 3.45 -2.56 5.37
N VAL A 47 2.28 -3.12 5.71
CA VAL A 47 1.02 -2.37 5.77
C VAL A 47 1.10 -1.23 6.80
N ALA A 48 1.58 -1.52 8.00
CA ALA A 48 1.77 -0.50 9.04
C ALA A 48 2.74 0.61 8.63
N SER A 49 3.75 0.31 7.81
CA SER A 49 4.70 1.31 7.30
C SER A 49 4.08 2.29 6.30
N VAL A 50 2.93 1.94 5.69
CA VAL A 50 2.20 2.78 4.73
C VAL A 50 0.98 3.42 5.38
N TRP A 51 0.15 2.64 6.07
CA TRP A 51 -1.07 3.14 6.69
C TRP A 51 -0.82 3.89 8.00
N GLY A 52 0.23 3.52 8.74
CA GLY A 52 0.55 4.09 10.04
C GLY A 52 -0.12 3.41 11.24
N SER A 53 -1.07 2.49 11.02
CA SER A 53 -1.65 1.63 12.07
C SER A 53 -1.38 0.16 11.78
N ARG A 54 -1.22 -0.64 12.83
CA ARG A 54 -1.09 -2.11 12.76
C ARG A 54 -2.45 -2.81 12.71
N PHE A 55 -3.54 -2.11 13.02
CA PHE A 55 -4.86 -2.71 13.26
C PHE A 55 -5.86 -2.50 12.11
N ARG A 56 -5.37 -2.34 10.88
CA ARG A 56 -6.22 -2.28 9.69
C ARG A 56 -6.10 -3.59 8.93
N ASP A 57 -7.23 -4.10 8.45
CA ASP A 57 -7.26 -5.27 7.59
C ASP A 57 -6.85 -4.90 6.17
N TRP A 58 -6.33 -5.89 5.45
CA TRP A 58 -5.94 -5.73 4.07
C TRP A 58 -6.14 -7.03 3.31
N VAL A 59 -6.32 -6.90 2.01
CA VAL A 59 -6.26 -8.03 1.07
C VAL A 59 -5.26 -7.70 -0.02
N CYS A 60 -4.54 -8.71 -0.52
CA CYS A 60 -3.58 -8.50 -1.59
C CYS A 60 -3.62 -9.60 -2.64
N VAL A 61 -3.36 -9.19 -3.87
CA VAL A 61 -2.92 -10.08 -4.95
C VAL A 61 -1.40 -9.92 -5.04
N PRO A 62 -0.60 -10.97 -4.82
CA PRO A 62 0.85 -10.88 -4.89
C PRO A 62 1.32 -10.60 -6.32
N SER A 63 2.51 -10.03 -6.46
CA SER A 63 3.14 -9.85 -7.77
C SER A 63 3.74 -11.15 -8.32
N THR A 64 3.81 -11.29 -9.64
CA THR A 64 4.60 -12.34 -10.30
C THR A 64 5.92 -11.75 -10.76
N GLY A 65 7.01 -12.10 -10.06
CA GLY A 65 8.31 -11.46 -10.28
C GLY A 65 8.26 -9.95 -10.08
N ARG A 66 8.59 -9.18 -11.13
CA ARG A 66 8.65 -7.70 -11.10
C ARG A 66 7.39 -6.99 -11.64
N SER A 67 6.33 -7.73 -11.94
CA SER A 67 5.11 -7.19 -12.55
C SER A 67 3.89 -7.39 -11.65
N GLY A 68 3.02 -6.37 -11.61
CA GLY A 68 1.75 -6.43 -10.92
C GLY A 68 1.87 -6.33 -9.40
N GLY A 69 0.93 -7.00 -8.74
CA GLY A 69 0.71 -6.89 -7.31
C GLY A 69 -0.24 -5.74 -6.98
N ILE A 70 -1.26 -6.04 -6.19
CA ILE A 70 -2.27 -5.08 -5.71
C ILE A 70 -2.47 -5.31 -4.23
N VAL A 71 -2.61 -4.23 -3.47
CA VAL A 71 -3.08 -4.30 -2.07
C VAL A 71 -4.21 -3.31 -1.85
N ILE A 72 -5.24 -3.77 -1.14
CA ILE A 72 -6.35 -2.96 -0.68
C ILE A 72 -6.24 -2.89 0.84
N ILE A 73 -6.13 -1.68 1.37
CA ILE A 73 -5.93 -1.36 2.80
C ILE A 73 -7.03 -0.40 3.25
#